data_AF-A0A0F0I0S3-F1
#
_entry.id   AF-A0A0F0I0S3-F1
#
_cell.length_a   1.000
_cell.length_b   1.000
_cell.length_c   1.000
_cell.angle_alpha   90.00
_cell.angle_beta   90.00
_cell.angle_gamma   90.00
#
_symmetry.space_group_name_H-M   'P 1'
#
loop_
_entity.id
_entity.type
_entity.pdbx_description
1 polymer ?
#
loop_
_entity_poly.entity_id
_entity_poly.type
_entity_poly.pdbx_seq_one_letter_code
_entity_poly.pdbx_strand_id
1 'polypeptide(L)'
;MGQNSQVPKGLNKDVGLVYKRVVQVMVTMMVIFFAPLAFTYFFDETHTSNLSDKVLAVLISPEFAYGEGSGTMSDVQGGQMVVYLRNLTAMFSHTIAGSIAITVGLVQFNTTLQFKYPVIHRWLGRLYFLCAVIISWSSRSYLADAIPTKEVFSGDPFAYILSSLSISVPITMACAIYAIWNGDIGSHREIMVLNYAFMLSAPILRVQWITLGRLWGETKYIVNLYSAIFSGPFLTAASIFYLRQRHVRPSSPLLTSPNTRLAAAASGLLGLLFLLTKGPSINGGPRPKAFWLALGPQLAFYMALFTALARAAKRRGDMRSYTAWVTYQNGLISAPMWSVLTMYVARDRMGCSEESLGTITVAGGVTQGLFISFMVYVFATSNLGSSANRSVKSR
;
A
#
# COMPACT_ATOMS: atom_id res chain seq x y z
N MET A 1 -10.72 -45.33 -13.54
CA MET A 1 -11.06 -44.52 -14.73
C MET A 1 -10.96 -43.05 -14.37
N GLY A 2 -9.87 -42.39 -14.78
CA GLY A 2 -9.62 -40.99 -14.49
C GLY A 2 -10.34 -40.09 -15.49
N GLN A 3 -11.27 -39.25 -15.01
CA GLN A 3 -11.73 -38.11 -15.79
C GLN A 3 -10.71 -36.98 -15.63
N ASN A 4 -9.85 -36.85 -16.65
CA ASN A 4 -9.16 -35.60 -16.94
C ASN A 4 -10.21 -34.52 -17.22
N SER A 5 -10.56 -33.75 -16.20
CA SER A 5 -11.24 -32.47 -16.38
C SER A 5 -10.25 -31.51 -17.05
N GLN A 6 -10.20 -31.55 -18.38
CA GLN A 6 -9.57 -30.50 -19.18
C GLN A 6 -10.35 -29.22 -18.94
N VAL A 7 -9.86 -28.38 -18.02
CA VAL A 7 -10.30 -26.98 -17.94
C VAL A 7 -9.98 -26.36 -19.30
N PRO A 8 -10.97 -25.80 -20.02
CA PRO A 8 -10.75 -25.28 -21.36
C PRO A 8 -9.71 -24.17 -21.32
N LYS A 9 -8.60 -24.37 -22.04
CA LYS A 9 -7.42 -23.47 -22.09
C LYS A 9 -7.74 -22.04 -22.56
N GLY A 10 -8.93 -21.79 -23.11
CA GLY A 10 -9.41 -20.48 -23.57
C GLY A 10 -10.01 -19.60 -22.48
N LEU A 11 -10.90 -20.16 -21.65
CA LEU A 11 -11.73 -19.37 -20.71
C LEU A 11 -10.90 -18.60 -19.66
N ASN A 12 -9.81 -19.20 -19.17
CA ASN A 12 -8.90 -18.54 -18.21
C ASN A 12 -8.08 -17.41 -18.82
N LYS A 13 -7.78 -17.46 -20.13
CA LYS A 13 -7.01 -16.41 -20.81
C LYS A 13 -7.86 -15.17 -21.01
N ASP A 14 -9.12 -15.34 -21.37
CA ASP A 14 -10.05 -14.24 -21.63
C ASP A 14 -10.41 -13.49 -20.34
N VAL A 15 -10.69 -14.21 -19.25
CA VAL A 15 -10.95 -13.61 -17.93
C VAL A 15 -9.73 -12.84 -17.41
N GLY A 16 -8.53 -13.41 -17.53
CA GLY A 16 -7.29 -12.73 -17.12
C GLY A 16 -6.98 -11.48 -17.95
N LEU A 17 -7.32 -11.50 -19.24
CA LEU A 17 -7.15 -10.36 -20.14
C LEU A 17 -8.14 -9.23 -19.82
N VAL A 18 -9.40 -9.56 -19.54
CA VAL A 18 -10.43 -8.59 -19.14
C VAL A 18 -10.05 -7.94 -17.82
N TYR A 19 -9.70 -8.73 -16.79
CA TYR A 19 -9.24 -8.19 -15.51
C TYR A 19 -8.03 -7.26 -15.67
N LYS A 20 -7.06 -7.65 -16.52
CA LYS A 20 -5.90 -6.79 -16.83
C LYS A 20 -6.33 -5.43 -17.37
N ARG A 21 -7.23 -5.41 -18.35
CA ARG A 21 -7.71 -4.16 -18.96
C ARG A 21 -8.48 -3.32 -17.95
N VAL A 22 -9.33 -3.94 -17.14
CA VAL A 22 -10.10 -3.24 -16.09
C VAL A 22 -9.17 -2.56 -15.10
N VAL A 23 -8.20 -3.27 -14.52
CA VAL A 23 -7.25 -2.66 -13.57
C VAL A 23 -6.45 -1.54 -14.24
N GLN A 24 -6.00 -1.74 -15.48
CA GLN A 24 -5.25 -0.71 -16.20
C GLN A 24 -6.10 0.54 -16.46
N VAL A 25 -7.36 0.39 -16.88
CA VAL A 25 -8.28 1.51 -17.09
C VAL A 25 -8.56 2.21 -15.76
N MET A 26 -8.85 1.46 -14.69
CA MET A 26 -9.10 2.04 -13.37
C MET A 26 -7.91 2.89 -12.90
N VAL A 27 -6.69 2.33 -12.91
CA VAL A 27 -5.49 3.07 -12.49
C VAL A 27 -5.24 4.27 -13.41
N THR A 28 -5.43 4.13 -14.72
CA THR A 28 -5.26 5.23 -15.67
C THR A 28 -6.24 6.37 -15.38
N MET A 29 -7.51 6.06 -15.17
CA MET A 29 -8.54 7.06 -14.84
C MET A 29 -8.24 7.73 -13.51
N MET A 30 -7.81 6.97 -12.50
CA MET A 30 -7.40 7.53 -11.21
C MET A 30 -6.21 8.49 -11.35
N VAL A 31 -5.20 8.15 -12.15
CA VAL A 31 -4.03 9.00 -12.38
C VAL A 31 -4.41 10.26 -13.15
N ILE A 32 -5.20 10.14 -14.22
CA ILE A 32 -5.67 11.28 -15.02
C ILE A 32 -6.51 12.24 -14.15
N PHE A 33 -7.36 11.70 -13.29
CA PHE A 33 -8.18 12.49 -12.39
C PHE A 33 -7.34 13.17 -11.30
N PHE A 34 -6.44 12.44 -10.65
CA PHE A 34 -5.77 12.92 -9.45
C PHE A 34 -4.50 13.73 -9.71
N ALA A 35 -3.72 13.42 -10.76
CA ALA A 35 -2.45 14.09 -11.02
C ALA A 35 -2.60 15.62 -11.18
N PRO A 36 -3.61 16.15 -11.91
CA PRO A 36 -3.82 17.60 -11.99
C PRO A 36 -4.18 18.21 -10.62
N LEU A 37 -5.05 17.56 -9.84
CA LEU A 37 -5.50 18.05 -8.53
C LEU A 37 -4.33 18.19 -7.55
N ALA A 38 -3.43 17.21 -7.54
CA ALA A 38 -2.23 17.24 -6.73
C ALA A 38 -1.23 18.29 -7.25
N PHE A 39 -1.03 18.39 -8.57
CA PHE A 39 -0.06 19.31 -9.16
C PHE A 39 -0.40 20.77 -8.86
N THR A 40 -1.69 21.12 -8.90
CA THR A 40 -2.15 22.50 -8.67
C THR A 40 -2.49 22.81 -7.21
N TYR A 41 -2.20 21.91 -6.27
CA TYR A 41 -2.72 21.98 -4.90
C TYR A 41 -2.38 23.29 -4.17
N PHE A 42 -1.19 23.84 -4.41
CA PHE A 42 -0.70 25.08 -3.77
C PHE A 42 -0.65 26.29 -4.71
N PHE A 43 -1.26 26.22 -5.90
CA PHE A 43 -1.15 27.30 -6.90
C PHE A 43 -2.12 28.47 -6.66
N ASP A 44 -3.15 28.27 -5.83
CA ASP A 44 -4.05 29.35 -5.39
C ASP A 44 -3.33 30.24 -4.37
N GLU A 45 -3.01 31.48 -4.73
CA GLU A 45 -2.30 32.45 -3.87
C GLU A 45 -3.04 32.77 -2.57
N THR A 46 -4.38 32.68 -2.58
CA THR A 46 -5.17 32.92 -1.37
C THR A 46 -5.11 31.73 -0.41
N HIS A 47 -4.74 30.55 -0.91
CA HIS A 47 -4.76 29.27 -0.21
C HIS A 47 -6.11 28.96 0.49
N THR A 48 -7.19 29.58 0.03
CA THR A 48 -8.53 29.43 0.61
C THR A 48 -9.29 28.27 -0.02
N SER A 49 -9.06 28.00 -1.32
CA SER A 49 -9.68 26.88 -2.02
C SER A 49 -8.86 26.44 -3.23
N ASN A 50 -8.20 25.29 -3.10
CA ASN A 50 -7.52 24.65 -4.23
C ASN A 50 -8.51 23.94 -5.18
N LEU A 51 -8.01 23.48 -6.33
CA LEU A 51 -8.79 22.74 -7.32
C LEU A 51 -9.40 21.44 -6.76
N SER A 52 -8.68 20.74 -5.88
CA SER A 52 -9.18 19.51 -5.25
C SER A 52 -10.42 19.79 -4.41
N ASP A 53 -10.41 20.86 -3.60
CA ASP A 53 -11.57 21.21 -2.76
C ASP A 53 -12.77 21.65 -3.61
N LYS A 54 -12.56 22.41 -4.69
CA LYS A 54 -13.63 22.77 -5.65
C LYS A 54 -14.26 21.54 -6.28
N VAL A 55 -13.44 20.56 -6.66
CA VAL A 55 -13.93 19.28 -7.21
C VAL A 55 -14.71 18.50 -6.16
N LEU A 56 -14.25 18.44 -4.91
CA LEU A 56 -14.99 17.78 -3.82
C LEU A 56 -16.32 18.48 -3.50
N ALA A 57 -16.38 19.81 -3.59
CA ALA A 57 -17.60 20.57 -3.36
C ALA A 57 -18.70 20.22 -4.37
N VAL A 58 -18.31 20.03 -5.65
CA VAL A 58 -19.21 19.61 -6.72
C VAL A 58 -19.53 18.11 -6.63
N LEU A 59 -18.51 17.28 -6.40
CA LEU A 59 -18.65 15.83 -6.40
C LEU A 59 -19.18 15.24 -5.10
N ILE A 60 -19.30 16.00 -4.01
CA ILE A 60 -19.82 15.55 -2.72
C ILE A 60 -20.79 16.59 -2.16
N SER A 61 -20.28 17.62 -1.49
CA SER A 61 -21.02 18.80 -1.03
C SER A 61 -20.04 19.90 -0.55
N PRO A 62 -20.46 21.19 -0.51
CA PRO A 62 -19.65 22.27 0.06
C PRO A 62 -19.28 22.05 1.53
N GLU A 63 -20.17 21.46 2.33
CA GLU A 63 -19.93 21.16 3.75
C GLU A 63 -18.80 20.16 3.92
N PHE A 64 -18.73 19.13 3.07
CA PHE A 64 -17.64 18.17 3.10
C PHE A 64 -16.31 18.79 2.63
N ALA A 65 -16.36 19.66 1.62
CA ALA A 65 -15.18 20.27 1.04
C ALA A 65 -14.55 21.34 1.94
N TYR A 66 -15.37 22.19 2.58
CA TYR A 66 -14.95 23.42 3.25
C TYR A 66 -15.40 23.54 4.71
N GLY A 67 -16.33 22.69 5.17
CA GLY A 67 -16.88 22.74 6.52
C GLY A 67 -15.95 22.19 7.60
N GLU A 68 -16.53 21.86 8.75
CA GLU A 68 -15.79 21.36 9.91
C GLU A 68 -15.02 20.06 9.60
N GLY A 69 -13.73 20.02 9.97
CA GLY A 69 -12.85 18.89 9.70
C GLY A 69 -12.45 18.77 8.22
N SER A 70 -12.62 19.82 7.43
CA SER A 70 -12.15 19.87 6.05
C SER A 70 -10.63 20.10 5.95
N GLY A 71 -9.98 20.61 7.00
CA GLY A 71 -8.57 20.97 6.94
C GLY A 71 -8.25 22.13 5.98
N THR A 72 -9.26 22.81 5.44
CA THR A 72 -9.08 24.05 4.65
C THR A 72 -8.89 25.25 5.58
N MET A 73 -8.53 26.42 5.05
CA MET A 73 -8.39 27.64 5.86
C MET A 73 -9.68 28.06 6.58
N SER A 74 -10.85 27.65 6.09
CA SER A 74 -12.15 27.91 6.71
C SER A 74 -12.51 26.93 7.83
N ASP A 75 -11.66 25.94 8.14
CA ASP A 75 -11.93 24.98 9.20
C ASP A 75 -11.82 25.63 10.58
N VAL A 76 -12.91 25.55 11.34
CA VAL A 76 -13.08 26.21 12.65
C VAL A 76 -12.10 25.64 13.70
N GLN A 77 -11.64 24.41 13.53
CA GLN A 77 -10.68 23.75 14.43
C GLN A 77 -9.21 24.09 14.11
N GLY A 78 -8.97 25.01 13.16
CA GLY A 78 -7.65 25.34 12.65
C GLY A 78 -7.34 24.54 11.39
N GLY A 79 -7.29 25.23 10.25
CA GLY A 79 -7.07 24.61 8.95
C GLY A 79 -5.71 23.91 8.85
N GLN A 80 -5.70 22.64 8.47
CA GLN A 80 -4.47 21.92 8.08
C GLN A 80 -3.64 22.65 7.04
N MET A 81 -4.28 23.48 6.22
CA MET A 81 -3.58 24.37 5.31
C MET A 81 -2.52 25.23 6.02
N VAL A 82 -2.76 25.72 7.25
CA VAL A 82 -1.77 26.49 8.02
C VAL A 82 -0.51 25.66 8.28
N VAL A 83 -0.68 24.40 8.68
CA VAL A 83 0.43 23.46 8.92
C VAL A 83 1.17 23.16 7.61
N TYR A 84 0.43 23.01 6.50
CA TYR A 84 1.03 22.82 5.18
C TYR A 84 1.81 24.05 4.71
N LEU A 85 1.34 25.26 4.97
CA LEU A 85 2.05 26.49 4.62
C LEU A 85 3.31 26.69 5.49
N ARG A 86 3.26 26.33 6.78
CA ARG A 86 4.47 26.26 7.63
C ARG A 86 5.53 25.32 7.04
N ASN A 87 5.07 24.26 6.37
CA ASN A 87 5.90 23.26 5.71
C ASN A 87 5.91 23.39 4.18
N LEU A 88 5.72 24.59 3.64
CA LEU A 88 5.42 24.78 2.21
C LEU A 88 6.49 24.16 1.31
N THR A 89 7.78 24.33 1.60
CA THR A 89 8.87 23.76 0.79
C THR A 89 8.77 22.23 0.69
N ALA A 90 8.45 21.57 1.80
CA ALA A 90 8.26 20.11 1.81
C ALA A 90 6.97 19.75 1.06
N MET A 91 5.84 20.39 1.37
CA MET A 91 4.55 19.97 0.81
C MET A 91 4.36 20.34 -0.67
N PHE A 92 4.92 21.47 -1.11
CA PHE A 92 4.95 21.85 -2.51
C PHE A 92 5.77 20.85 -3.33
N SER A 93 7.00 20.55 -2.89
CA SER A 93 7.83 19.55 -3.57
C SER A 93 7.19 18.15 -3.55
N HIS A 94 6.53 17.78 -2.45
CA HIS A 94 5.79 16.53 -2.32
C HIS A 94 4.68 16.39 -3.38
N THR A 95 3.83 17.41 -3.50
CA THR A 95 2.65 17.37 -4.39
C THR A 95 3.05 17.36 -5.87
N ILE A 96 4.05 18.17 -6.25
CA ILE A 96 4.60 18.18 -7.61
C ILE A 96 5.28 16.84 -7.94
N ALA A 97 6.20 16.37 -7.08
CA ALA A 97 6.89 15.11 -7.30
C ALA A 97 5.92 13.91 -7.30
N GLY A 98 4.91 13.92 -6.42
CA GLY A 98 3.83 12.93 -6.37
C GLY A 98 3.07 12.83 -7.68
N SER A 99 2.66 13.98 -8.23
CA SER A 99 1.93 14.07 -9.51
C SER A 99 2.75 13.52 -10.68
N ILE A 100 4.04 13.86 -10.73
CA ILE A 100 4.98 13.34 -11.73
C ILE A 100 5.17 11.83 -11.53
N ALA A 101 5.39 11.37 -10.30
CA ALA A 101 5.63 9.96 -9.98
C ALA A 101 4.46 9.06 -10.39
N ILE A 102 3.21 9.45 -10.09
CA ILE A 102 2.06 8.62 -10.46
C ILE A 102 1.87 8.55 -11.97
N THR A 103 2.15 9.64 -12.69
CA THR A 103 2.04 9.72 -14.16
C THR A 103 3.15 8.90 -14.83
N VAL A 104 4.40 9.13 -14.43
CA VAL A 104 5.56 8.41 -14.97
C VAL A 104 5.48 6.92 -14.63
N GLY A 105 5.11 6.59 -13.39
CA GLY A 105 4.97 5.21 -12.94
C GLY A 105 3.92 4.42 -13.71
N LEU A 106 2.81 5.05 -14.13
CA LEU A 106 1.80 4.39 -14.98
C LEU A 106 2.42 3.93 -16.31
N VAL A 107 3.22 4.82 -16.90
CA VAL A 107 3.87 4.62 -18.19
C VAL A 107 5.00 3.57 -18.10
N GLN A 108 5.62 3.37 -16.92
CA GLN A 108 6.65 2.36 -16.69
C GLN A 108 6.18 0.92 -16.93
N PHE A 109 4.88 0.64 -16.82
CA PHE A 109 4.31 -0.69 -17.06
C PHE A 109 3.94 -0.98 -18.52
N ASN A 110 4.20 -0.03 -19.42
CA ASN A 110 3.95 -0.21 -20.85
C ASN A 110 5.03 -1.13 -21.49
N THR A 111 4.59 -2.26 -22.04
CA THR A 111 5.49 -3.24 -22.65
C THR A 111 6.25 -2.70 -23.86
N THR A 112 5.65 -1.78 -24.62
CA THR A 112 6.33 -1.14 -25.77
C THR A 112 7.51 -0.31 -25.29
N LEU A 113 7.38 0.44 -24.20
CA LEU A 113 8.51 1.19 -23.65
C LEU A 113 9.57 0.28 -23.06
N GLN A 114 9.18 -0.81 -22.39
CA GLN A 114 10.11 -1.77 -21.81
C GLN A 114 10.99 -2.47 -22.86
N PHE A 115 10.40 -2.88 -23.99
CA PHE A 115 11.08 -3.72 -24.99
C PHE A 115 11.54 -2.98 -26.24
N LYS A 116 10.75 -2.02 -26.76
CA LYS A 116 11.06 -1.28 -27.99
C LYS A 116 11.87 0.00 -27.74
N TYR A 117 11.64 0.67 -26.60
CA TYR A 117 12.31 1.93 -26.26
C TYR A 117 12.97 1.88 -24.86
N PRO A 118 13.89 0.93 -24.61
CA PRO A 118 14.44 0.68 -23.28
C PRO A 118 15.21 1.87 -22.70
N VAL A 119 15.79 2.73 -23.54
CA VAL A 119 16.46 3.96 -23.11
C VAL A 119 15.46 4.93 -22.46
N ILE A 120 14.30 5.13 -23.09
CA ILE A 120 13.21 5.98 -22.56
C ILE A 120 12.71 5.40 -21.24
N HIS A 121 12.47 4.08 -21.20
CA HIS A 121 12.04 3.39 -19.99
C HIS A 121 13.00 3.64 -18.82
N ARG A 122 14.32 3.52 -19.05
CA ARG A 122 15.35 3.76 -18.03
C ARG A 122 15.39 5.20 -17.54
N TRP A 123 15.31 6.19 -18.43
CA TRP A 123 15.30 7.60 -18.03
C TRP A 123 14.04 7.99 -17.25
N LEU A 124 12.88 7.51 -17.69
CA LEU A 124 11.64 7.67 -16.93
C LEU A 124 11.71 6.94 -15.57
N GLY A 125 12.38 5.79 -15.50
CA GLY A 125 12.62 5.09 -14.24
C GLY A 125 13.52 5.88 -13.29
N ARG A 126 14.55 6.56 -13.79
CA ARG A 126 15.41 7.47 -13.01
C ARG A 126 14.63 8.68 -12.50
N LEU A 127 13.76 9.26 -13.34
CA LEU A 127 12.87 10.34 -12.92
C LEU A 127 11.91 9.88 -11.81
N TYR A 128 11.30 8.70 -11.97
CA TYR A 128 10.44 8.10 -10.95
C TYR A 128 11.20 7.87 -9.63
N PHE A 129 12.44 7.37 -9.69
CA PHE A 129 13.31 7.25 -8.52
C PHE A 129 13.57 8.59 -7.83
N LEU A 130 13.93 9.63 -8.59
CA LEU A 130 14.14 10.97 -8.06
C LEU A 130 12.88 11.50 -7.37
N CYS A 131 11.71 11.35 -7.99
CA CYS A 131 10.45 11.72 -7.38
C CYS A 131 10.18 10.93 -6.09
N ALA A 132 10.44 9.61 -6.07
CA ALA A 132 10.26 8.80 -4.87
C ALA A 132 11.16 9.27 -3.72
N VAL A 133 12.40 9.69 -4.00
CA VAL A 133 13.30 10.30 -3.00
C VAL A 133 12.73 11.62 -2.48
N ILE A 134 12.31 12.52 -3.37
CA ILE A 134 11.73 13.82 -2.99
C ILE A 134 10.48 13.62 -2.14
N ILE A 135 9.58 12.72 -2.53
CA ILE A 135 8.35 12.38 -1.79
C ILE A 135 8.69 11.84 -0.40
N SER A 136 9.67 10.96 -0.30
CA SER A 136 10.06 10.35 0.99
C SER A 136 10.70 11.36 1.93
N TRP A 137 11.60 12.21 1.40
CA TRP A 137 12.22 13.30 2.14
C TRP A 137 11.18 14.32 2.62
N SER A 138 10.37 14.85 1.70
CA SER A 138 9.34 15.85 2.02
C SER A 138 8.32 15.34 3.03
N SER A 139 7.86 14.09 2.88
CA SER A 139 6.93 13.49 3.86
C SER A 139 7.55 13.42 5.24
N ARG A 140 8.82 13.01 5.34
CA ARG A 140 9.52 12.96 6.63
C ARG A 140 9.78 14.33 7.23
N SER A 141 10.12 15.32 6.41
CA SER A 141 10.28 16.70 6.86
C SER A 141 8.98 17.25 7.44
N TYR A 142 7.85 17.07 6.75
CA TYR A 142 6.53 17.45 7.27
C TYR A 142 6.17 16.70 8.55
N LEU A 143 6.36 15.38 8.59
CA LEU A 143 6.03 14.56 9.76
C LEU A 143 6.92 14.87 10.97
N ALA A 144 8.18 15.25 10.78
CA ALA A 144 9.08 15.64 11.85
C ALA A 144 8.62 16.92 12.57
N ASP A 145 7.93 17.81 11.85
CA ASP A 145 7.33 19.03 12.40
C ASP A 145 5.93 18.77 12.98
N ALA A 146 5.06 18.04 12.26
CA ALA A 146 3.65 17.90 12.62
C ALA A 146 3.35 16.81 13.67
N ILE A 147 4.18 15.76 13.80
CA ILE A 147 3.95 14.68 14.78
C ILE A 147 4.11 15.18 16.22
N PRO A 148 5.21 15.87 16.60
CA PRO A 148 5.41 16.31 17.99
C PRO A 148 4.32 17.24 18.49
N THR A 149 3.74 18.06 17.62
CA THR A 149 2.69 19.03 17.94
C THR A 149 1.28 18.48 17.78
N LYS A 150 1.12 17.20 17.39
CA LYS A 150 -0.19 16.56 17.13
C LYS A 150 -1.02 17.25 16.04
N GLU A 151 -0.35 17.87 15.07
CA GLU A 151 -0.95 18.64 13.98
C GLU A 151 -1.02 17.85 12.67
N VAL A 152 -0.94 16.52 12.69
CA VAL A 152 -1.17 15.70 11.48
C VAL A 152 -2.66 15.56 11.21
N PHE A 153 -3.08 15.80 9.97
CA PHE A 153 -4.49 15.64 9.57
C PHE A 153 -5.02 14.24 9.89
N SER A 154 -6.27 14.12 10.35
CA SER A 154 -6.86 12.82 10.75
C SER A 154 -6.13 12.09 11.89
N GLY A 155 -5.22 12.77 12.61
CA GLY A 155 -4.63 12.29 13.86
C GLY A 155 -3.63 11.15 13.73
N ASP A 156 -3.32 10.55 14.88
CA ASP A 156 -2.24 9.58 15.05
C ASP A 156 -2.30 8.36 14.11
N PRO A 157 -3.47 7.75 13.80
CA PRO A 157 -3.49 6.61 12.89
C PRO A 157 -3.10 6.99 11.45
N PHE A 158 -3.47 8.19 11.00
CA PHE A 158 -3.04 8.70 9.70
C PHE A 158 -1.53 9.00 9.71
N ALA A 159 -1.03 9.63 10.78
CA ALA A 159 0.40 9.87 10.98
C ALA A 159 1.22 8.58 10.90
N TYR A 160 0.77 7.49 11.54
CA TYR A 160 1.43 6.19 11.48
C TYR A 160 1.51 5.63 10.05
N ILE A 161 0.42 5.72 9.28
CA ILE A 161 0.38 5.19 7.91
C ILE A 161 1.27 6.01 6.98
N LEU A 162 1.23 7.34 7.07
CA LEU A 162 2.13 8.23 6.34
C LEU A 162 3.60 7.96 6.69
N SER A 163 3.88 7.79 7.99
CA SER A 163 5.21 7.46 8.47
C SER A 163 5.67 6.13 7.86
N SER A 164 4.83 5.09 7.92
CA SER A 164 5.11 3.78 7.32
C SER A 164 5.40 3.88 5.82
N LEU A 165 4.58 4.62 5.05
CA LEU A 165 4.79 4.83 3.62
C LEU A 165 6.12 5.56 3.33
N SER A 166 6.47 6.56 4.14
CA SER A 166 7.75 7.29 4.00
C SER A 166 8.99 6.42 4.17
N ILE A 167 8.85 5.24 4.80
CA ILE A 167 9.90 4.24 4.97
C ILE A 167 9.78 3.14 3.90
N SER A 168 8.58 2.63 3.67
CA SER A 168 8.35 1.50 2.77
C SER A 168 8.59 1.86 1.30
N VAL A 169 8.27 3.08 0.86
CA VAL A 169 8.57 3.54 -0.51
C VAL A 169 10.07 3.52 -0.81
N PRO A 170 10.96 4.16 -0.03
CA PRO A 170 12.39 4.11 -0.33
C PRO A 170 12.99 2.72 -0.12
N ILE A 171 12.53 1.92 0.85
CA ILE A 171 12.99 0.53 1.02
C ILE A 171 12.65 -0.31 -0.22
N THR A 172 11.38 -0.31 -0.64
CA THR A 172 10.96 -1.10 -1.81
C THR A 172 11.66 -0.61 -3.08
N MET A 173 11.87 0.71 -3.23
CA MET A 173 12.66 1.26 -4.32
C MET A 173 14.10 0.74 -4.32
N ALA A 174 14.78 0.80 -3.16
CA ALA A 174 16.15 0.30 -3.02
C ALA A 174 16.23 -1.20 -3.33
N CYS A 175 15.27 -2.00 -2.85
CA CYS A 175 15.21 -3.43 -3.16
C CYS A 175 14.97 -3.70 -4.66
N ALA A 176 14.13 -2.90 -5.33
CA ALA A 176 13.91 -3.03 -6.76
C ALA A 176 15.15 -2.66 -7.58
N ILE A 177 15.87 -1.61 -7.17
CA ILE A 177 17.14 -1.20 -7.80
C ILE A 177 18.22 -2.27 -7.58
N TYR A 178 18.34 -2.78 -6.36
CA TYR A 178 19.24 -3.87 -6.04
C TYR A 178 18.95 -5.10 -6.90
N ALA A 179 17.67 -5.46 -7.07
CA ALA A 179 17.29 -6.60 -7.90
C ALA A 179 17.71 -6.43 -9.38
N ILE A 180 17.48 -5.25 -9.96
CA ILE A 180 17.84 -5.02 -11.37
C ILE A 180 19.35 -4.92 -11.59
N TRP A 181 20.11 -4.33 -10.65
CA TRP A 181 21.57 -4.32 -10.71
C TRP A 181 22.19 -5.71 -10.65
N ASN A 182 21.51 -6.65 -9.98
CA ASN A 182 21.91 -8.06 -9.95
C ASN A 182 21.32 -8.91 -11.09
N GLY A 183 20.62 -8.29 -12.04
CA GLY A 183 20.02 -9.00 -13.18
C GLY A 183 18.75 -9.79 -12.86
N ASP A 184 18.19 -9.69 -11.64
CA ASP A 184 16.92 -10.33 -11.28
C ASP A 184 15.74 -9.43 -11.67
N ILE A 185 15.41 -9.46 -12.96
CA ILE A 185 14.30 -8.71 -13.56
C ILE A 185 12.95 -9.11 -12.93
N GLY A 186 12.80 -10.38 -12.53
CA GLY A 186 11.57 -10.89 -11.92
C GLY A 186 11.31 -10.22 -10.57
N SER A 187 12.31 -10.21 -9.70
CA SER A 187 12.23 -9.52 -8.40
C SER A 187 12.08 -8.01 -8.57
N HIS A 188 12.83 -7.38 -9.48
CA HIS A 188 12.69 -5.96 -9.79
C HIS A 188 11.24 -5.60 -10.14
N ARG A 189 10.62 -6.34 -11.07
CA ARG A 189 9.26 -6.06 -11.53
C ARG A 189 8.22 -6.22 -10.42
N GLU A 190 8.31 -7.27 -9.61
CA GLU A 190 7.34 -7.49 -8.53
C GLU A 190 7.44 -6.40 -7.47
N ILE A 191 8.65 -6.02 -7.07
CA ILE A 191 8.86 -4.96 -6.08
C ILE A 191 8.44 -3.61 -6.65
N MET A 192 8.67 -3.32 -7.95
CA MET A 192 8.18 -2.10 -8.59
C MET A 192 6.66 -2.01 -8.64
N VAL A 193 5.93 -3.14 -8.81
CA VAL A 193 4.46 -3.13 -8.73
C VAL A 193 4.00 -2.78 -7.32
N LEU A 194 4.62 -3.34 -6.28
CA LEU A 194 4.29 -3.00 -4.90
C LEU A 194 4.63 -1.54 -4.59
N ASN A 195 5.82 -1.07 -4.99
CA ASN A 195 6.26 0.31 -4.80
C ASN A 195 5.28 1.30 -5.45
N TYR A 196 4.86 1.01 -6.70
CA TYR A 196 3.89 1.86 -7.38
C TYR A 196 2.50 1.79 -6.74
N ALA A 197 2.08 0.64 -6.21
CA ALA A 197 0.84 0.54 -5.42
C ALA A 197 0.89 1.46 -4.18
N PHE A 198 2.03 1.55 -3.49
CA PHE A 198 2.21 2.52 -2.39
C PHE A 198 2.16 3.97 -2.87
N MET A 199 2.70 4.27 -4.05
CA MET A 199 2.61 5.59 -4.68
C MET A 199 1.16 5.97 -5.04
N LEU A 200 0.30 4.98 -5.28
CA LEU A 200 -1.13 5.15 -5.54
C LEU A 200 -1.98 5.31 -4.26
N SER A 201 -1.38 5.32 -3.07
CA SER A 201 -2.10 5.53 -1.80
C SER A 201 -2.90 6.83 -1.80
N ALA A 202 -2.31 7.94 -2.25
CA ALA A 202 -2.99 9.22 -2.34
C ALA A 202 -4.18 9.19 -3.32
N PRO A 203 -4.04 8.74 -4.58
CA PRO A 203 -5.17 8.53 -5.50
C PRO A 203 -6.29 7.65 -4.92
N ILE A 204 -5.96 6.52 -4.29
CA ILE A 204 -6.96 5.63 -3.65
C ILE A 204 -7.73 6.38 -2.58
N LEU A 205 -7.04 7.14 -1.74
CA LEU A 205 -7.66 7.95 -0.69
C LEU A 205 -8.70 8.94 -1.26
N ARG A 206 -8.45 9.52 -2.44
CA ARG A 206 -9.39 10.49 -3.05
C ARG A 206 -10.62 9.82 -3.65
N VAL A 207 -10.45 8.64 -4.24
CA VAL A 207 -11.60 7.80 -4.64
C VAL A 207 -12.44 7.44 -3.42
N GLN A 208 -11.80 7.12 -2.29
CA GLN A 208 -12.50 6.84 -1.04
C GLN A 208 -13.19 8.08 -0.46
N TRP A 209 -12.59 9.26 -0.53
CA TRP A 209 -13.26 10.51 -0.13
C TRP A 209 -14.55 10.73 -0.91
N ILE A 210 -14.51 10.57 -2.25
CA ILE A 210 -15.70 10.75 -3.09
C ILE A 210 -16.77 9.71 -2.77
N THR A 211 -16.38 8.44 -2.69
CA THR A 211 -17.34 7.35 -2.46
C THR A 211 -17.91 7.37 -1.04
N LEU A 212 -17.08 7.46 -0.01
CA LEU A 212 -17.53 7.46 1.38
C LEU A 212 -18.17 8.78 1.78
N GLY A 213 -17.70 9.92 1.27
CA GLY A 213 -18.31 11.22 1.51
C GLY A 213 -19.77 11.28 1.04
N ARG A 214 -20.10 10.60 -0.06
CA ARG A 214 -21.47 10.47 -0.56
C ARG A 214 -22.35 9.50 0.23
N LEU A 215 -21.76 8.47 0.84
CA LEU A 215 -22.50 7.35 1.42
C LEU A 215 -22.62 7.43 2.95
N TRP A 216 -21.68 8.09 3.62
CA TRP A 216 -21.57 8.00 5.08
C TRP A 216 -22.03 9.28 5.80
N GLY A 217 -21.97 10.45 5.17
CA GLY A 217 -22.37 11.72 5.79
C GLY A 217 -21.44 12.20 6.92
N GLU A 218 -20.22 11.67 6.97
CA GLU A 218 -19.19 12.06 7.94
C GLU A 218 -18.29 13.18 7.42
N THR A 219 -17.60 13.85 8.35
CA THR A 219 -16.62 14.88 8.00
C THR A 219 -15.44 14.31 7.21
N LYS A 220 -14.78 15.16 6.42
CA LYS A 220 -13.59 14.78 5.64
C LYS A 220 -12.49 14.21 6.54
N TYR A 221 -12.32 14.75 7.75
CA TYR A 221 -11.40 14.25 8.77
C TYR A 221 -11.65 12.77 9.10
N ILE A 222 -12.89 12.38 9.40
CA ILE A 222 -13.26 11.01 9.78
C ILE A 222 -13.18 10.08 8.56
N VAL A 223 -13.69 10.53 7.41
CA VAL A 223 -13.60 9.74 6.17
C VAL A 223 -12.14 9.45 5.81
N ASN A 224 -11.27 10.44 5.91
CA ASN A 224 -9.85 10.29 5.62
C ASN A 224 -9.16 9.27 6.56
N LEU A 225 -9.45 9.34 7.86
CA LEU A 225 -8.93 8.42 8.87
C LEU A 225 -9.21 6.95 8.50
N TYR A 226 -10.49 6.61 8.26
CA TYR A 226 -10.88 5.23 7.97
C TYR A 226 -10.51 4.78 6.55
N SER A 227 -10.44 5.72 5.60
CA SER A 227 -9.91 5.46 4.25
C SER A 227 -8.44 5.04 4.30
N ALA A 228 -7.64 5.69 5.16
CA ALA A 228 -6.24 5.33 5.35
C ALA A 228 -6.07 3.94 5.99
N ILE A 229 -6.84 3.65 7.05
CA ILE A 229 -6.87 2.33 7.71
C ILE A 229 -7.19 1.22 6.71
N PHE A 230 -8.16 1.45 5.81
CA PHE A 230 -8.46 0.52 4.73
C PHE A 230 -7.29 0.38 3.74
N SER A 231 -6.70 1.50 3.32
CA SER A 231 -5.74 1.58 2.22
C SER A 231 -4.46 0.77 2.45
N GLY A 232 -3.93 0.75 3.68
CA GLY A 232 -2.68 0.05 4.00
C GLY A 232 -2.66 -1.43 3.56
N PRO A 233 -3.51 -2.29 4.13
CA PRO A 233 -3.58 -3.69 3.73
C PRO A 233 -4.13 -3.87 2.31
N PHE A 234 -5.05 -3.01 1.87
CA PHE A 234 -5.63 -3.08 0.53
C PHE A 234 -4.59 -2.93 -0.59
N LEU A 235 -3.73 -1.91 -0.53
CA LEU A 235 -2.70 -1.68 -1.56
C LEU A 235 -1.73 -2.84 -1.68
N THR A 236 -1.33 -3.41 -0.53
CA THR A 236 -0.45 -4.58 -0.49
C THR A 236 -1.15 -5.80 -1.11
N ALA A 237 -2.37 -6.11 -0.68
CA ALA A 237 -3.13 -7.23 -1.21
C ALA A 237 -3.46 -7.09 -2.71
N ALA A 238 -3.83 -5.89 -3.16
CA ALA A 238 -4.09 -5.60 -4.57
C ALA A 238 -2.86 -5.89 -5.45
N SER A 239 -1.66 -5.52 -4.98
CA SER A 239 -0.41 -5.82 -5.67
C SER A 239 -0.15 -7.35 -5.75
N ILE A 240 -0.44 -8.09 -4.67
CA ILE A 240 -0.34 -9.55 -4.62
C ILE A 240 -1.26 -10.16 -5.67
N PHE A 241 -2.55 -9.84 -5.66
CA PHE A 241 -3.51 -10.42 -6.61
C PHE A 241 -3.17 -10.06 -8.05
N TYR A 242 -2.76 -8.82 -8.32
CA TYR A 242 -2.33 -8.39 -9.65
C TYR A 242 -1.12 -9.19 -10.15
N LEU A 243 -0.12 -9.42 -9.29
CA LEU A 243 1.09 -10.14 -9.64
C LEU A 243 0.85 -11.63 -9.82
N ARG A 244 0.11 -12.28 -8.91
CA ARG A 244 -0.09 -13.74 -8.93
C ARG A 244 -0.92 -14.24 -10.10
N GLN A 245 -1.65 -13.37 -10.78
CA GLN A 245 -2.31 -13.71 -12.04
C GLN A 245 -1.36 -13.73 -13.25
N ARG A 246 -0.17 -13.14 -13.13
CA ARG A 246 0.73 -12.87 -14.28
C ARG A 246 2.14 -13.39 -14.12
N HIS A 247 2.57 -13.53 -12.88
CA HIS A 247 3.94 -13.88 -12.52
C HIS A 247 3.91 -15.15 -11.70
N VAL A 248 4.67 -16.12 -12.18
CA VAL A 248 4.94 -17.35 -11.47
C VAL A 248 6.40 -17.32 -11.09
N ARG A 249 6.70 -17.55 -9.80
CA ARG A 249 8.07 -17.72 -9.31
C ARG A 249 8.33 -19.20 -9.03
N PRO A 250 9.59 -19.63 -8.89
CA PRO A 250 9.91 -20.99 -8.48
C PRO A 250 9.27 -21.33 -7.12
N SER A 251 9.01 -22.62 -6.90
CA SER A 251 8.62 -23.11 -5.58
C SER A 251 9.81 -23.06 -4.63
N SER A 252 9.56 -22.80 -3.35
CA SER A 252 10.58 -22.82 -2.31
C SER A 252 10.25 -23.88 -1.25
N PRO A 253 11.07 -24.93 -1.10
CA PRO A 253 10.87 -25.96 -0.08
C PRO A 253 10.81 -25.38 1.34
N LEU A 254 11.65 -24.38 1.62
CA LEU A 254 11.68 -23.64 2.88
C LEU A 254 10.31 -23.04 3.19
N LEU A 255 9.75 -22.26 2.27
CA LEU A 255 8.47 -21.57 2.48
C LEU A 255 7.27 -22.52 2.57
N THR A 256 7.35 -23.70 1.95
CA THR A 256 6.31 -24.73 2.03
C THR A 256 6.47 -25.68 3.21
N SER A 257 7.55 -25.55 3.98
CA SER A 257 7.87 -26.48 5.06
C SER A 257 6.84 -26.38 6.20
N PRO A 258 6.50 -27.51 6.85
CA PRO A 258 5.66 -27.49 8.06
C PRO A 258 6.25 -26.61 9.17
N ASN A 259 7.58 -26.58 9.30
CA ASN A 259 8.29 -25.79 10.31
C ASN A 259 8.07 -24.29 10.11
N THR A 260 8.11 -23.78 8.88
CA THR A 260 7.82 -22.36 8.60
C THR A 260 6.38 -22.01 8.94
N ARG A 261 5.42 -22.90 8.65
CA ARG A 261 4.02 -22.68 9.03
C ARG A 261 3.83 -22.71 10.54
N LEU A 262 4.48 -23.64 11.23
CA LEU A 262 4.46 -23.74 12.69
C LEU A 262 5.09 -22.50 13.34
N ALA A 263 6.21 -22.00 12.82
CA ALA A 263 6.86 -20.78 13.30
C ALA A 263 5.96 -19.54 13.10
N ALA A 264 5.27 -19.43 11.96
CA ALA A 264 4.30 -18.36 11.73
C ALA A 264 3.11 -18.45 12.70
N ALA A 265 2.59 -19.66 12.94
CA ALA A 265 1.50 -19.89 13.90
C ALA A 265 1.92 -19.62 15.35
N ALA A 266 3.10 -20.10 15.76
CA ALA A 266 3.64 -19.89 17.09
C ALA A 266 3.91 -18.39 17.36
N SER A 267 4.52 -17.68 16.41
CA SER A 267 4.75 -16.24 16.53
C SER A 267 3.42 -15.46 16.58
N GLY A 268 2.44 -15.80 15.74
CA GLY A 268 1.09 -15.23 15.80
C GLY A 268 0.40 -15.47 17.15
N LEU A 269 0.47 -16.69 17.69
CA LEU A 269 -0.11 -17.03 18.98
C LEU A 269 0.58 -16.28 20.13
N LEU A 270 1.91 -16.25 20.17
CA LEU A 270 2.67 -15.51 21.18
C LEU A 270 2.38 -14.00 21.12
N GLY A 271 2.31 -13.43 19.91
CA GLY A 271 1.93 -12.04 19.70
C GLY A 271 0.50 -11.76 20.20
N LEU A 272 -0.44 -12.66 19.92
CA LEU A 272 -1.82 -12.52 20.40
C LEU A 272 -1.90 -12.61 21.93
N LEU A 273 -1.24 -13.58 22.55
CA LEU A 273 -1.20 -13.71 24.02
C LEU A 273 -0.59 -12.48 24.69
N PHE A 274 0.48 -11.92 24.09
CA PHE A 274 1.06 -10.67 24.54
C PHE A 274 0.05 -9.52 24.45
N LEU A 275 -0.63 -9.35 23.31
CA LEU A 275 -1.60 -8.27 23.13
C LEU A 275 -2.82 -8.39 24.05
N LEU A 276 -3.26 -9.61 24.36
CA LEU A 276 -4.35 -9.85 25.31
C LEU A 276 -3.98 -9.48 26.76
N THR A 277 -2.69 -9.55 27.11
CA THR A 277 -2.21 -9.31 28.48
C THR A 277 -1.61 -7.93 28.69
N LYS A 278 -1.03 -7.34 27.65
CA LYS A 278 -0.24 -6.10 27.69
C LYS A 278 -0.55 -5.12 26.56
N GLY A 279 -1.46 -5.49 25.65
CA GLY A 279 -1.83 -4.64 24.51
C GLY A 279 -2.83 -3.54 24.89
N PRO A 280 -2.96 -2.52 24.03
CA PRO A 280 -3.95 -1.47 24.19
C PRO A 280 -5.38 -1.99 24.00
N SER A 281 -6.36 -1.21 24.43
CA SER A 281 -7.77 -1.49 24.13
C SER A 281 -8.03 -1.50 22.63
N ILE A 282 -8.60 -2.59 22.12
CA ILE A 282 -8.96 -2.77 20.70
C ILE A 282 -10.41 -2.37 20.40
N ASN A 283 -10.91 -1.32 21.07
CA ASN A 283 -12.28 -0.85 20.89
C ASN A 283 -12.57 -0.24 19.51
N GLY A 284 -11.54 0.01 18.68
CA GLY A 284 -11.69 0.59 17.33
C GLY A 284 -11.76 2.12 17.31
N GLY A 285 -11.28 2.77 18.38
CA GLY A 285 -11.17 4.23 18.47
C GLY A 285 -12.54 4.92 18.55
N PRO A 286 -12.65 6.18 18.06
CA PRO A 286 -13.87 6.99 18.20
C PRO A 286 -15.10 6.40 17.49
N ARG A 287 -14.90 5.66 16.38
CA ARG A 287 -15.98 4.99 15.64
C ARG A 287 -15.69 3.48 15.50
N PRO A 288 -15.96 2.67 16.54
CA PRO A 288 -15.71 1.22 16.55
C PRO A 288 -16.28 0.47 15.33
N LYS A 289 -17.52 0.79 14.96
CA LYS A 289 -18.20 0.14 13.82
C LYS A 289 -17.49 0.42 12.49
N ALA A 290 -17.04 1.66 12.29
CA ALA A 290 -16.34 2.07 11.07
C ALA A 290 -14.95 1.42 10.99
N PHE A 291 -14.26 1.30 12.11
CA PHE A 291 -12.98 0.59 12.19
C PHE A 291 -13.12 -0.86 11.71
N TRP A 292 -14.06 -1.60 12.29
CA TRP A 292 -14.29 -3.00 11.92
C TRP A 292 -14.85 -3.17 10.51
N LEU A 293 -15.61 -2.20 9.99
CA LEU A 293 -16.06 -2.19 8.59
C LEU A 293 -14.89 -1.95 7.62
N ALA A 294 -13.93 -1.09 7.98
CA ALA A 294 -12.76 -0.82 7.17
C ALA A 294 -11.77 -2.01 7.13
N LEU A 295 -11.66 -2.80 8.20
CA LEU A 295 -10.66 -3.86 8.31
C LEU A 295 -11.22 -5.29 8.23
N GLY A 296 -12.34 -5.56 8.88
CA GLY A 296 -12.90 -6.90 9.05
C GLY A 296 -13.22 -7.62 7.72
N PRO A 297 -14.03 -7.01 6.82
CA PRO A 297 -14.39 -7.63 5.54
C PRO A 297 -13.17 -7.97 4.68
N GLN A 298 -12.20 -7.06 4.58
CA GLN A 298 -11.00 -7.30 3.79
C GLN A 298 -10.12 -8.41 4.38
N LEU A 299 -9.98 -8.47 5.71
CA LEU A 299 -9.22 -9.54 6.36
C LEU A 299 -9.87 -10.91 6.15
N ALA A 300 -11.20 -10.99 6.34
CA ALA A 300 -11.95 -12.22 6.08
C ALA A 300 -11.81 -12.66 4.62
N PHE A 301 -11.90 -11.71 3.68
CA PHE A 301 -11.72 -11.96 2.25
C PHE A 301 -10.32 -12.49 1.93
N TYR A 302 -9.25 -11.87 2.44
CA TYR A 302 -7.88 -12.32 2.20
C TYR A 302 -7.63 -13.70 2.80
N MET A 303 -8.09 -13.94 4.04
CA MET A 303 -7.97 -15.25 4.69
C MET A 303 -8.67 -16.36 3.91
N ALA A 304 -9.90 -16.10 3.46
CA ALA A 304 -10.67 -17.06 2.66
C ALA A 304 -9.99 -17.33 1.31
N LEU A 305 -9.63 -16.29 0.56
CA LEU A 305 -9.04 -16.44 -0.76
C LEU A 305 -7.65 -17.07 -0.73
N PHE A 306 -6.74 -16.62 0.14
CA PHE A 306 -5.40 -17.23 0.23
C PHE A 306 -5.50 -18.71 0.60
N THR A 307 -6.42 -19.07 1.49
CA THR A 307 -6.68 -20.47 1.85
C THR A 307 -7.25 -21.27 0.68
N ALA A 308 -8.28 -20.75 0.00
CA ALA A 308 -8.92 -21.43 -1.12
C ALA A 308 -7.94 -21.62 -2.29
N LEU A 309 -7.18 -20.58 -2.63
CA LEU A 309 -6.20 -20.60 -3.71
C LEU A 309 -5.01 -21.50 -3.39
N ALA A 310 -4.51 -21.51 -2.14
CA ALA A 310 -3.48 -22.46 -1.71
C ALA A 310 -3.97 -23.91 -1.82
N ARG A 311 -5.17 -24.21 -1.32
CA ARG A 311 -5.75 -25.56 -1.40
C ARG A 311 -5.96 -26.00 -2.85
N ALA A 312 -6.50 -25.11 -3.70
CA ALA A 312 -6.69 -25.38 -5.12
C ALA A 312 -5.37 -25.62 -5.84
N ALA A 313 -4.33 -24.81 -5.57
CA ALA A 313 -2.99 -25.01 -6.12
C ALA A 313 -2.40 -26.35 -5.71
N LYS A 314 -2.49 -26.71 -4.42
CA LYS A 314 -2.02 -28.00 -3.89
C LYS A 314 -2.74 -29.19 -4.54
N ARG A 315 -4.07 -29.13 -4.70
CA ARG A 315 -4.86 -30.18 -5.37
C ARG A 315 -4.47 -30.37 -6.84
N ARG A 316 -4.05 -29.31 -7.53
CA ARG A 316 -3.58 -29.34 -8.92
C ARG A 316 -2.11 -29.74 -9.07
N GLY A 317 -1.38 -29.96 -7.98
CA GLY A 317 0.06 -30.19 -8.01
C GLY A 317 0.90 -28.95 -8.40
N ASP A 318 0.30 -27.76 -8.44
CA ASP A 318 1.00 -26.50 -8.76
C ASP A 318 1.71 -25.96 -7.51
N MET A 319 2.89 -26.50 -7.26
CA MET A 319 3.69 -26.13 -6.08
C MET A 319 4.19 -24.68 -6.13
N ARG A 320 4.32 -24.07 -7.32
CA ARG A 320 4.76 -22.67 -7.46
C ARG A 320 3.70 -21.71 -6.96
N SER A 321 2.45 -21.90 -7.37
CA SER A 321 1.32 -21.14 -6.85
C SER A 321 1.05 -21.46 -5.38
N TYR A 322 1.18 -22.73 -4.98
CA TYR A 322 1.02 -23.11 -3.59
C TYR A 322 2.01 -22.39 -2.66
N THR A 323 3.30 -22.35 -3.02
CA THR A 323 4.34 -21.59 -2.29
C THR A 323 3.87 -20.16 -2.05
N ALA A 324 3.41 -19.46 -3.09
CA ALA A 324 2.98 -18.07 -2.98
C ALA A 324 1.82 -17.89 -1.98
N TRP A 325 0.71 -18.59 -2.20
CA TRP A 325 -0.50 -18.43 -1.39
C TRP A 325 -0.30 -18.85 0.06
N VAL A 326 0.50 -19.89 0.32
CA VAL A 326 0.87 -20.28 1.70
C VAL A 326 1.75 -19.22 2.37
N THR A 327 2.67 -18.59 1.65
CA THR A 327 3.50 -17.52 2.23
C THR A 327 2.66 -16.32 2.65
N TYR A 328 1.74 -15.86 1.79
CA TYR A 328 0.84 -14.76 2.15
C TYR A 328 -0.11 -15.13 3.29
N GLN A 329 -0.60 -16.38 3.33
CA GLN A 329 -1.38 -16.89 4.45
C GLN A 329 -0.57 -16.86 5.77
N ASN A 330 0.69 -17.27 5.75
CA ASN A 330 1.58 -17.22 6.92
C ASN A 330 1.82 -15.77 7.38
N GLY A 331 1.84 -14.79 6.46
CA GLY A 331 1.85 -13.37 6.78
C GLY A 331 0.67 -12.93 7.64
N LEU A 332 -0.55 -13.35 7.27
CA LEU A 332 -1.76 -13.06 8.04
C LEU A 332 -1.81 -13.82 9.37
N ILE A 333 -1.37 -15.08 9.41
CA ILE A 333 -1.31 -15.87 10.64
C ILE A 333 -0.36 -15.22 11.66
N SER A 334 0.76 -14.67 11.21
CA SER A 334 1.74 -14.00 12.06
C SER A 334 1.42 -12.51 12.32
N ALA A 335 0.32 -11.98 11.80
CA ALA A 335 -0.07 -10.57 11.95
C ALA A 335 -0.09 -10.07 13.42
N PRO A 336 -0.54 -10.85 14.42
CA PRO A 336 -0.49 -10.39 15.82
C PRO A 336 0.94 -10.15 16.33
N MET A 337 1.95 -10.87 15.83
CA MET A 337 3.34 -10.57 16.18
C MET A 337 3.76 -9.20 15.63
N TRP A 338 3.40 -8.91 14.38
CA TRP A 338 3.66 -7.61 13.77
C TRP A 338 2.86 -6.47 14.42
N SER A 339 1.68 -6.77 14.98
CA SER A 339 0.92 -5.84 15.81
C SER A 339 1.71 -5.42 17.06
N VAL A 340 2.42 -6.34 17.73
CA VAL A 340 3.27 -5.99 18.88
C VAL A 340 4.36 -5.00 18.47
N LEU A 341 5.07 -5.27 17.37
CA LEU A 341 6.08 -4.34 16.86
C LEU A 341 5.48 -2.97 16.53
N THR A 342 4.32 -2.97 15.87
CA THR A 342 3.59 -1.76 15.51
C THR A 342 3.21 -0.94 16.73
N MET A 343 2.71 -1.59 17.79
CA MET A 343 2.35 -0.96 19.06
C MET A 343 3.54 -0.22 19.67
N TYR A 344 4.71 -0.86 19.75
CA TYR A 344 5.92 -0.24 20.29
C TYR A 344 6.39 0.94 19.44
N VAL A 345 6.35 0.84 18.12
CA VAL A 345 6.71 1.97 17.24
C VAL A 345 5.73 3.13 17.45
N ALA A 346 4.43 2.87 17.45
CA ALA A 346 3.42 3.90 17.62
C ALA A 346 3.50 4.58 18.99
N ARG A 347 3.70 3.81 20.07
CA ARG A 347 3.79 4.35 21.43
C ARG A 347 5.13 5.04 21.68
N ASP A 348 6.25 4.33 21.47
CA ASP A 348 7.55 4.78 21.98
C ASP A 348 8.31 5.67 21.00
N ARG A 349 8.01 5.59 19.68
CA ARG A 349 8.69 6.42 18.67
C ARG A 349 7.82 7.56 18.16
N MET A 350 6.50 7.38 18.14
CA MET A 350 5.57 8.38 17.60
C MET A 350 4.74 9.06 18.68
N GLY A 351 4.77 8.58 19.93
CA GLY A 351 4.00 9.16 21.03
C GLY A 351 2.49 9.15 20.78
N CYS A 352 1.96 8.16 20.05
CA CYS A 352 0.54 8.09 19.72
C CYS A 352 -0.32 7.92 20.98
N SER A 353 -1.52 8.51 20.98
CA SER A 353 -2.46 8.46 22.10
C SER A 353 -2.97 7.04 22.35
N GLU A 354 -3.28 6.73 23.61
CA GLU A 354 -3.84 5.43 24.02
C GLU A 354 -5.14 5.09 23.27
N GLU A 355 -5.97 6.10 22.96
CA GLU A 355 -7.20 5.93 22.17
C GLU A 355 -6.94 5.48 20.73
N SER A 356 -5.80 5.89 20.15
CA SER A 356 -5.41 5.56 18.77
C SER A 356 -4.59 4.27 18.69
N LEU A 357 -3.90 3.90 19.78
CA LEU A 357 -2.95 2.78 19.80
C LEU A 357 -3.60 1.45 19.41
N GLY A 358 -4.82 1.17 19.87
CA GLY A 358 -5.54 -0.06 19.49
C GLY A 358 -5.76 -0.17 17.99
N THR A 359 -6.27 0.90 17.38
CA THR A 359 -6.53 1.01 15.94
C THR A 359 -5.25 0.82 15.13
N ILE A 360 -4.17 1.50 15.52
CA ILE A 360 -2.86 1.42 14.86
C ILE A 360 -2.27 0.01 14.99
N THR A 361 -2.32 -0.56 16.19
CA THR A 361 -1.77 -1.89 16.50
C THR A 361 -2.38 -2.97 15.62
N VAL A 362 -3.71 -2.99 15.49
CA VAL A 362 -4.42 -4.02 14.73
C VAL A 362 -4.26 -3.79 13.22
N ALA A 363 -4.55 -2.59 12.72
CA ALA A 363 -4.46 -2.29 11.28
C ALA A 363 -3.03 -2.37 10.75
N GLY A 364 -2.06 -1.85 11.51
CA GLY A 364 -0.65 -1.91 11.16
C GLY A 364 -0.11 -3.32 11.20
N GLY A 365 -0.48 -4.16 12.17
CA GLY A 365 -0.03 -5.56 12.20
C GLY A 365 -0.50 -6.38 11.00
N VAL A 366 -1.75 -6.22 10.55
CA VAL A 366 -2.26 -6.86 9.32
C VAL A 366 -1.48 -6.36 8.10
N THR A 367 -1.27 -5.05 7.99
CA THR A 367 -0.53 -4.43 6.88
C THR A 367 0.91 -4.94 6.82
N GLN A 368 1.60 -4.96 7.97
CA GLN A 368 2.99 -5.42 8.08
C GLN A 368 3.09 -6.92 7.80
N GLY A 369 2.16 -7.75 8.31
CA GLY A 369 2.13 -9.18 7.99
C GLY A 369 2.02 -9.46 6.49
N LEU A 370 1.14 -8.73 5.79
CA LEU A 370 1.03 -8.80 4.33
C LEU A 370 2.33 -8.32 3.65
N PHE A 371 2.84 -7.15 4.03
CA PHE A 371 4.05 -6.57 3.43
C PHE A 371 5.28 -7.48 3.60
N ILE A 372 5.52 -7.97 4.81
CA ILE A 372 6.67 -8.84 5.09
C ILE A 372 6.51 -10.18 4.38
N SER A 373 5.32 -10.78 4.34
CA SER A 373 5.11 -12.01 3.57
C SER A 373 5.37 -11.83 2.08
N PHE A 374 5.06 -10.66 1.53
CA PHE A 374 5.41 -10.30 0.16
C PHE A 374 6.92 -10.24 -0.04
N MET A 375 7.63 -9.50 0.82
CA MET A 375 9.08 -9.38 0.72
C MET A 375 9.76 -10.75 0.86
N VAL A 376 9.37 -11.54 1.88
CA VAL A 376 9.88 -12.90 2.11
C VAL A 376 9.65 -13.79 0.89
N TYR A 377 8.45 -13.76 0.30
CA TYR A 377 8.17 -14.54 -0.90
C TYR A 377 9.09 -14.16 -2.07
N VAL A 378 9.23 -12.86 -2.36
CA VAL A 378 10.08 -12.40 -3.47
C VAL A 378 11.54 -12.77 -3.24
N PHE A 379 12.10 -12.50 -2.06
CA PHE A 379 13.51 -12.76 -1.78
C PHE A 379 13.85 -14.25 -1.71
N ALA A 380 13.03 -15.05 -1.04
CA ALA A 380 13.27 -16.51 -0.92
C ALA A 380 13.06 -17.28 -2.23
N THR A 381 12.51 -16.62 -3.26
CA THR A 381 12.38 -17.17 -4.62
C THR A 381 13.10 -16.29 -5.65
N SER A 382 14.06 -15.47 -5.21
CA SER A 382 14.91 -14.63 -6.05
C SER A 382 16.14 -15.38 -6.55
N ASN A 383 16.73 -14.87 -7.62
CA ASN A 383 18.03 -15.37 -8.12
C ASN A 383 19.21 -14.68 -7.45
N LEU A 384 18.98 -13.82 -6.44
CA LEU A 384 20.00 -12.98 -5.81
C LEU A 384 21.02 -13.80 -5.01
N GLY A 385 20.64 -14.98 -4.53
CA GLY A 385 21.53 -15.91 -3.82
C GLY A 385 22.23 -16.95 -4.70
N SER A 386 21.85 -17.10 -5.97
CA SER A 386 22.46 -18.10 -6.85
C SER A 386 23.74 -17.54 -7.51
N SER A 387 24.84 -17.54 -6.76
CA SER A 387 26.17 -17.13 -7.24
C SER A 387 26.63 -17.93 -8.47
N ALA A 388 26.01 -19.09 -8.75
CA ALA A 388 26.35 -19.98 -9.86
C ALA A 388 26.07 -19.43 -11.27
N ASN A 389 25.29 -18.36 -11.42
CA ASN A 389 24.98 -17.78 -12.74
C ASN A 389 25.80 -16.52 -13.10
N ARG A 390 26.74 -16.09 -12.24
CA ARG A 390 27.55 -14.88 -12.48
C ARG A 390 28.74 -15.10 -13.43
N SER A 391 29.06 -16.33 -13.84
CA SER A 391 30.24 -16.61 -14.68
C SER A 391 30.00 -16.57 -16.21
N VAL A 392 28.78 -16.32 -16.68
CA VAL A 392 28.49 -16.35 -18.13
C VAL A 392 27.74 -15.09 -18.56
N LYS A 393 28.41 -13.93 -18.52
CA LYS A 393 28.05 -12.73 -19.32
C LYS A 393 29.09 -11.61 -19.26
N SER A 394 30.37 -11.98 -19.35
CA SER A 394 31.44 -11.05 -19.74
C SER A 394 32.09 -11.57 -21.02
N ARG A 395 31.39 -11.42 -22.15
CA ARG A 395 31.97 -11.26 -23.48
C ARG A 395 31.06 -10.36 -24.30
#